data_AF-A0A8T7KNE0-F1
#
_entry.id   AF-A0A8T7KNE0-F1
#
_cell.length_a   1.000
_cell.length_b   1.000
_cell.length_c   1.000
_cell.angle_alpha   90.00
_cell.angle_beta   90.00
_cell.angle_gamma   90.00
#
_symmetry.space_group_name_H-M   'P 1'
#
loop_
_entity.id
_entity.type
_entity.pdbx_description
1 polymer ?
#
loop_
_entity_poly.entity_id
_entity_poly.type
_entity_poly.pdbx_seq_one_letter_code
_entity_poly.pdbx_strand_id
1 'polypeptide(L)'
;MQCRHFIIRLAPAHTRADEARLNAFLSTVQVHTVQSSLAATQGGHWSILVFYELRSAPAARPGLDVAPPSRQRAPQAASAA
;
A
#
# COMPACT_ATOMS: atom_id res chain seq x y z
N MET A 1 -9.22 -5.67 16.08
CA MET A 1 -8.14 -4.69 15.89
C MET A 1 -6.92 -5.14 16.65
N GLN A 2 -5.79 -5.26 15.94
CA GLN A 2 -4.49 -5.64 16.47
C GLN A 2 -3.56 -4.43 16.51
N CYS A 3 -2.56 -4.45 17.39
CA CYS A 3 -1.52 -3.42 17.46
C CYS A 3 -0.14 -4.08 17.35
N ARG A 4 0.76 -3.49 16.57
CA ARG A 4 2.16 -3.91 16.46
C ARG A 4 3.09 -2.73 16.55
N HIS A 5 4.14 -2.89 17.36
CA HIS A 5 5.18 -1.89 17.57
C HIS A 5 6.40 -2.20 16.70
N PHE A 6 6.94 -1.18 16.05
CA PHE A 6 8.19 -1.20 15.30
C PHE A 6 9.13 -0.12 15.82
N ILE A 7 10.42 -0.44 15.82
CA ILE A 7 11.49 0.51 16.11
C ILE A 7 12.30 0.70 14.83
N ILE A 8 12.45 1.94 14.38
CA ILE A 8 13.36 2.31 13.30
C ILE A 8 14.54 3.05 13.90
N ARG A 9 15.70 2.39 13.93
CA ARG A 9 16.94 3.02 14.38
C ARG A 9 17.46 3.94 13.28
N LEU A 10 17.87 5.15 13.65
CA LEU A 10 18.38 6.16 12.71
C LEU A 10 19.83 5.92 12.28
N ALA A 11 20.53 4.99 12.94
CA ALA A 11 21.86 4.57 12.51
C ALA A 11 21.79 3.92 11.11
N PRO A 12 22.58 4.40 10.12
CA PRO A 12 22.49 3.95 8.72
C PRO A 12 22.62 2.43 8.52
N ALA A 13 23.40 1.77 9.39
CA ALA A 13 23.57 0.31 9.38
C ALA A 13 22.27 -0.46 9.65
N HIS A 14 21.26 0.16 10.24
CA HIS A 14 20.03 -0.48 10.69
C HIS A 14 18.78 0.06 9.98
N THR A 15 18.76 1.35 9.63
CA THR A 15 17.57 2.04 9.11
C THR A 15 16.93 1.29 7.94
N ARG A 16 17.72 0.92 6.93
CA ARG A 16 17.22 0.21 5.74
C ARG A 16 16.55 -1.12 6.08
N ALA A 17 17.14 -1.89 6.99
CA ALA A 17 16.60 -3.19 7.41
C ALA A 17 15.34 -3.03 8.27
N ASP A 18 15.31 -2.00 9.12
CA ASP A 18 14.15 -1.69 9.97
C ASP A 18 12.95 -1.22 9.12
N GLU A 19 13.19 -0.34 8.14
CA GLU A 19 12.18 0.09 7.16
C GLU A 19 11.66 -1.06 6.30
N ALA A 20 12.54 -1.92 5.80
CA ALA A 20 12.14 -3.07 4.99
C ALA A 20 11.19 -4.00 5.76
N ARG A 21 11.44 -4.24 7.05
CA ARG A 21 10.53 -5.05 7.90
C ARG A 21 9.19 -4.36 8.11
N LEU A 22 9.18 -3.06 8.36
CA LEU A 22 7.93 -2.30 8.50
C LEU A 22 7.12 -2.37 7.19
N ASN A 23 7.75 -2.06 6.06
CA ASN A 23 7.08 -2.06 4.75
C ASN A 23 6.53 -3.43 4.36
N ALA A 24 7.31 -4.49 4.61
CA ALA A 24 6.84 -5.86 4.39
C ALA A 24 5.57 -6.14 5.21
N PHE A 25 5.55 -5.75 6.49
CA PHE A 25 4.37 -5.91 7.33
C PHE A 25 3.17 -5.07 6.85
N LEU A 26 3.38 -3.80 6.51
CA LEU A 26 2.31 -2.91 6.03
C LEU A 26 1.66 -3.43 4.74
N SER A 27 2.40 -4.18 3.91
CA SER A 27 1.88 -4.80 2.69
C SER A 27 0.87 -5.93 2.96
N THR A 28 0.95 -6.60 4.11
CA THR A 28 0.12 -7.76 4.45
C THR A 28 -1.13 -7.41 5.26
N VAL A 29 -1.22 -6.18 5.76
CA VAL A 29 -2.26 -5.78 6.73
C VAL A 29 -3.08 -4.61 6.23
N GLN A 30 -4.32 -4.50 6.70
CA GLN A 30 -5.15 -3.32 6.51
C GLN A 30 -4.90 -2.39 7.69
N VAL A 31 -4.26 -1.25 7.41
CA VAL A 31 -3.89 -0.27 8.44
C VAL A 31 -5.06 0.66 8.73
N HIS A 32 -5.38 0.84 10.00
CA HIS A 32 -6.36 1.81 10.46
C HIS A 32 -5.69 3.11 10.89
N THR A 33 -4.69 3.00 11.77
CA THR A 33 -4.00 4.17 12.34
C THR A 33 -2.54 3.84 12.55
N VAL A 34 -1.68 4.84 12.32
CA VAL A 34 -0.25 4.79 12.66
C VAL A 34 0.06 5.95 13.59
N GLN A 35 0.71 5.65 14.70
CA GLN A 35 1.28 6.65 15.60
C GLN A 35 2.79 6.52 15.57
N SER A 36 3.49 7.65 15.54
CA SER A 36 4.95 7.67 15.58
C SER A 36 5.46 8.69 16.58
N SER A 37 6.55 8.35 17.25
CA SER A 37 7.26 9.23 18.17
C SER A 37 8.75 9.08 17.96
N LEU A 38 9.46 10.21 17.94
CA LEU A 38 10.91 10.25 17.85
C LEU A 38 11.51 10.28 19.25
N ALA A 39 12.25 9.24 19.60
CA ALA A 39 13.08 9.24 20.79
C ALA A 39 14.47 9.81 20.43
N ALA A 40 14.72 11.04 20.87
CA ALA A 40 15.94 11.80 20.57
C ALA A 40 17.14 11.45 21.47
N THR A 41 17.04 10.47 22.37
CA THR A 41 18.16 10.03 23.21
C THR A 41 19.18 9.21 22.40
N GLN A 42 20.44 9.17 22.87
CA GLN A 42 21.64 8.74 22.13
C GLN A 42 21.39 7.59 21.13
N GLY A 43 21.63 7.88 19.84
CA GLY A 43 21.46 6.94 18.74
C GLY A 43 20.18 7.12 17.94
N GLY A 44 19.15 7.80 18.48
CA GLY A 44 17.94 8.22 17.78
C GLY A 44 17.11 7.08 17.19
N HIS A 45 15.84 6.97 17.59
CA HIS A 45 14.94 6.01 16.94
C HIS A 45 13.51 6.49 16.86
N TRP A 46 12.80 6.03 15.84
CA TRP A 46 11.35 6.14 15.77
C TRP A 46 10.71 4.93 16.45
N SER A 47 9.77 5.20 17.35
CA SER A 47 8.79 4.23 17.82
C SER A 47 7.54 4.39 16.96
N ILE A 48 7.12 3.31 16.29
CA ILE A 48 5.98 3.29 15.38
C ILE A 48 4.98 2.25 15.86
N LEU A 49 3.78 2.70 16.22
CA LEU A 49 2.65 1.87 16.58
C LEU A 49 1.69 1.79 15.41
N VAL A 50 1.41 0.57 14.95
CA VAL A 50 0.48 0.31 13.84
C VAL A 50 -0.72 -0.44 14.39
N PHE A 51 -1.90 0.16 14.24
CA PHE A 51 -3.20 -0.47 14.53
C PHE A 51 -3.79 -0.99 13.22
N TYR A 52 -4.07 -2.29 13.17
CA TYR A 52 -4.36 -2.99 11.91
C TYR A 52 -5.32 -4.18 12.08
N GLU A 53 -5.81 -4.67 10.95
CA GLU A 53 -6.42 -5.99 10.78
C GLU A 53 -5.65 -6.78 9.73
N LEU A 54 -5.71 -8.12 9.79
CA LEU A 54 -5.15 -8.95 8.73
C LEU A 54 -5.95 -8.71 7.45
N ARG A 55 -5.27 -8.50 6.30
CA ARG A 55 -5.98 -8.53 5.02
C ARG A 55 -6.47 -9.96 4.82
N SER A 56 -7.77 -10.18 5.00
CA SER A 56 -8.44 -11.28 4.32
C SER A 56 -8.10 -11.15 2.84
N ALA A 57 -7.58 -12.23 2.24
CA ALA A 57 -7.21 -12.26 0.83
C ALA A 57 -8.29 -11.55 0.00
N PRO A 58 -7.92 -10.70 -0.98
CA PRO A 58 -8.92 -10.02 -1.76
C PRO A 58 -9.81 -11.09 -2.38
N ALA A 59 -11.07 -11.15 -1.98
CA ALA A 59 -12.08 -11.85 -2.75
C ALA A 59 -11.94 -11.29 -4.17
N ALA A 60 -11.51 -12.14 -5.09
CA ALA A 60 -11.41 -11.79 -6.50
C ALA A 60 -12.70 -11.06 -6.86
N ARG A 61 -12.60 -9.78 -7.25
CA ARG A 61 -13.77 -9.00 -7.65
C ARG A 61 -14.42 -9.78 -8.81
N PRO A 62 -15.61 -10.36 -8.65
CA PRO A 62 -16.31 -10.94 -9.78
C PRO A 62 -16.84 -9.74 -10.57
N GLY A 63 -16.18 -9.37 -11.67
CA GLY A 63 -16.70 -8.33 -12.55
C GLY A 63 -15.71 -7.35 -13.19
N LEU A 64 -14.43 -7.70 -13.33
CA LEU A 64 -13.54 -6.97 -14.25
C LEU A 64 -13.16 -7.81 -15.47
N ASP A 65 -14.13 -8.53 -16.02
CA ASP A 65 -14.11 -9.03 -17.40
C ASP A 65 -15.22 -8.31 -18.17
N VAL A 66 -15.08 -6.99 -18.32
CA VAL A 66 -15.75 -6.28 -19.41
C VAL A 66 -14.67 -6.04 -20.45
N ALA A 67 -14.52 -7.05 -21.31
CA ALA A 67 -14.00 -6.83 -22.65
C ALA A 67 -14.72 -5.63 -23.27
N PRO A 68 -14.02 -4.68 -23.91
CA PRO A 68 -14.69 -3.61 -24.62
C PRO A 68 -15.52 -4.21 -25.76
N PRO A 69 -16.83 -3.91 -25.90
CA PRO A 69 -17.56 -4.32 -27.08
C PRO A 69 -17.00 -3.53 -28.27
N SER A 70 -16.35 -4.25 -29.18
CA SER A 70 -16.03 -3.82 -30.53
C SER A 70 -17.28 -3.23 -31.21
N ARG A 71 -17.44 -1.91 -31.19
CA ARG A 71 -18.40 -1.24 -32.08
C ARG A 71 -17.72 -0.91 -33.40
N GLN A 72 -17.98 -1.78 -34.37
CA GLN A 72 -17.93 -1.46 -35.79
C GLN A 72 -18.63 -0.11 -36.02
N ARG A 73 -17.92 0.85 -36.64
CA ARG A 73 -18.55 1.98 -37.33
C ARG A 73 -17.96 2.03 -38.75
N ALA A 74 -18.65 1.36 -39.65
CA ALA A 74 -18.49 1.48 -41.09
C ALA A 74 -19.01 2.86 -41.57
N PRO A 75 -18.67 3.30 -42.79
CA PRO A 75 -18.31 4.67 -43.12
C PRO A 75 -19.51 5.57 -43.40
N GLN A 76 -19.41 6.87 -43.10
CA GLN A 76 -20.40 7.85 -43.50
C GLN A 76 -19.77 9.14 -44.05
N ALA A 77 -19.79 9.19 -45.40
CA ALA A 77 -20.09 10.32 -46.28
C ALA A 77 -19.17 11.57 -46.40
N ALA A 78 -18.70 11.79 -47.62
CA ALA A 78 -18.72 13.06 -48.39
C ALA A 78 -18.51 12.65 -49.87
N SER A 79 -19.45 12.71 -50.83
CA SER A 79 -20.35 13.76 -51.35
C SER A 79 -19.65 14.93 -52.07
N ALA A 80 -19.91 15.00 -53.39
CA ALA A 80 -19.80 16.13 -54.35
C ALA A 80 -18.37 16.62 -54.67
N ALA A 81 -17.98 16.98 -55.89
CA ALA A 81 -18.67 17.30 -57.15
C ALA A 81 -17.74 16.98 -58.34
#